data_AF-R9JRM1-F1
#
_entry.id   AF-R9JRM1-F1
#
_cell.length_a   1.000
_cell.length_b   1.000
_cell.length_c   1.000
_cell.angle_alpha   90.00
_cell.angle_beta   90.00
_cell.angle_gamma   90.00
#
_symmetry.space_group_name_H-M   'P 1'
#
loop_
_entity.id
_entity.type
_entity.pdbx_description
1 polymer ?
#
loop_
_entity_poly.entity_id
_entity_poly.type
_entity_poly.pdbx_seq_one_letter_code
_entity_poly.pdbx_strand_id
1 'polypeptide(L)' 'MTLQQQALHVINSLPDDKLSQVIQFAEYLSEKAKAVVPAKNEGMDEDGYIRKPGILKRKMIMSEDFDETPECFKEYM' A
#
# COMPACT_ATOMS: atom_id res chain seq x y z
N MET A 1 8.73 23.33 24.66
CA MET A 1 8.72 21.87 24.90
C MET A 1 9.33 21.19 23.70
N THR A 2 10.32 20.33 23.88
CA THR A 2 10.82 19.53 22.75
C THR A 2 9.82 18.42 22.44
N LEU A 3 9.73 17.98 21.18
CA LEU A 3 8.81 16.90 20.78
C LEU A 3 9.06 15.60 21.57
N GLN A 4 10.32 15.36 21.95
CA GLN A 4 10.72 14.24 22.81
C GLN A 4 10.13 14.34 24.22
N GLN A 5 10.14 15.54 24.81
CA GLN A 5 9.53 15.76 26.14
C GLN A 5 8.01 15.57 26.11
N GLN A 6 7.37 15.97 25.02
CA GLN A 6 5.93 15.76 24.84
C GLN A 6 5.60 14.27 24.69
N ALA A 7 6.40 13.51 23.94
CA ALA A 7 6.23 12.06 23.79
C ALA A 7 6.36 11.33 25.14
N LEU A 8 7.38 11.67 25.94
CA LEU A 8 7.57 11.07 27.27
C LEU A 8 6.40 11.37 28.22
N HIS A 9 5.87 12.60 28.21
CA HIS A 9 4.71 12.95 29.02
C HIS A 9 3.48 12.14 28.62
N VAL A 10 3.25 11.94 27.32
CA VAL A 10 2.12 11.14 26.82
C VAL A 10 2.28 9.67 27.23
N ILE A 11 3.46 9.09 27.08
CA ILE A 11 3.76 7.70 27.47
C ILE A 11 3.52 7.49 28.97
N ASN A 12 3.97 8.42 29.81
CA ASN A 12 3.78 8.34 31.26
C ASN A 12 2.32 8.51 31.71
N SER A 13 1.46 9.09 30.87
CA SER A 13 0.03 9.28 31.17
C SER A 13 -0.85 8.11 30.71
N LEU A 14 -0.31 7.17 29.95
CA LEU A 14 -1.04 6.03 29.41
C LEU A 14 -1.05 4.85 30.39
N PRO A 15 -2.16 4.10 30.47
CA PRO A 15 -2.22 2.86 31.23
C PRO A 15 -1.37 1.76 30.58
N ASP A 16 -0.82 0.87 31.41
CA ASP A 16 0.12 -0.19 30.99
C ASP A 16 -0.43 -1.09 29.87
N ASP A 17 -1.74 -1.35 29.89
CA ASP A 17 -2.43 -2.17 28.88
C ASP A 17 -2.26 -1.62 27.45
N LYS A 18 -2.04 -0.31 27.31
CA LYS A 18 -1.88 0.38 26.02
C LYS A 18 -0.42 0.59 25.62
N LEU A 19 0.54 0.39 26.54
CA LEU A 19 1.96 0.53 26.24
C LEU A 19 2.41 -0.48 25.18
N SER A 20 1.86 -1.69 25.20
CA SER A 20 2.11 -2.72 24.18
C SER A 20 1.82 -2.23 22.74
N GLN A 21 0.68 -1.56 22.54
CA GLN A 21 0.27 -1.02 21.25
C GLN A 21 1.16 0.16 20.81
N VAL A 22 1.58 0.99 21.76
CA VAL A 22 2.50 2.11 21.50
C VAL A 22 3.87 1.61 21.07
N ILE A 23 4.38 0.55 21.71
CA ILE A 23 5.66 -0.07 21.34
C ILE A 23 5.59 -0.63 19.91
N GLN A 24 4.54 -1.41 19.59
CA GLN A 24 4.35 -1.96 18.24
C GLN A 24 4.27 -0.86 17.18
N PHE A 25 3.57 0.24 17.47
CA PHE A 25 3.47 1.36 16.54
C PHE A 25 4.81 2.09 16.39
N ALA A 26 5.58 2.26 17.47
CA ALA A 26 6.90 2.86 17.41
C ALA A 26 7.89 2.00 16.61
N GLU A 27 7.84 0.67 16.76
CA GLU A 27 8.60 -0.29 15.96
C GLU A 27 8.26 -0.16 14.48
N TYR A 28 6.96 -0.17 14.13
CA TYR A 28 6.49 0.03 12.76
C TYR A 28 7.00 1.35 12.15
N LEU A 29 6.93 2.45 12.90
CA LEU A 29 7.46 3.74 12.45
C LEU A 29 8.98 3.70 12.24
N SER A 30 9.71 2.98 13.10
CA SER A 30 11.16 2.81 12.97
C SER A 30 11.54 2.00 11.72
N GLU A 31 10.78 0.96 11.39
CA GLU A 31 10.96 0.14 10.18
C GLU A 31 10.65 0.95 8.93
N LYS A 32 9.54 1.70 8.95
CA LYS A 32 9.17 2.60 7.86
C LYS A 32 10.22 3.69 7.64
N ALA A 33 10.79 4.26 8.70
CA ALA A 33 11.86 5.25 8.57
C ALA A 33 13.13 4.65 7.97
N LYS A 34 13.47 3.39 8.29
CA LYS A 34 14.58 2.66 7.67
C LYS A 34 14.31 2.34 6.20
N ALA A 35 13.08 2.01 5.84
CA ALA A 35 12.66 1.80 4.45
C ALA A 35 12.75 3.07 3.58
N VAL A 36 12.78 4.26 4.19
CA VAL A 36 12.89 5.55 3.48
C VAL A 36 14.33 6.01 3.31
N VAL A 37 15.34 5.23 3.72
CA VAL A 37 16.72 5.48 3.28
C VAL A 37 16.76 5.25 1.77
N PRO A 38 16.98 6.30 0.94
CA PRO A 38 17.00 6.12 -0.50
C PRO A 38 18.23 5.28 -0.82
N ALA A 39 18.00 4.05 -1.27
CA ALA A 39 18.98 3.32 -2.03
C ALA A 39 19.45 4.25 -3.16
N LYS A 40 20.69 4.73 -3.04
CA LYS A 40 21.38 5.38 -4.15
C LYS A 40 21.32 4.41 -5.31
N ASN A 41 20.63 4.83 -6.37
CA ASN A 41 20.74 4.36 -7.74
C ASN A 41 20.88 2.85 -7.91
N GLU A 42 19.78 2.22 -8.31
CA GLU A 42 19.65 1.18 -9.35
C GLU A 42 18.61 0.14 -8.94
N GLY A 43 17.38 0.38 -9.40
CA GLY A 43 16.36 -0.65 -9.69
C GLY A 43 15.94 -1.57 -8.55
N MET A 44 14.99 -1.15 -7.73
CA MET A 44 14.15 -2.07 -6.95
C MET A 44 12.68 -1.66 -7.08
N ASP A 45 11.87 -2.56 -7.63
CA ASP A 45 10.47 -2.71 -7.24
C ASP A 45 10.42 -3.99 -6.40
N GLU A 46 10.44 -3.85 -5.07
CA GLU A 46 9.92 -4.90 -4.17
C GLU A 46 8.43 -4.57 -3.94
N ASP A 47 7.57 -5.52 -4.32
CA ASP A 47 6.11 -5.54 -4.22
C ASP A 47 5.28 -4.63 -5.14
N GLY A 48 5.78 -4.38 -6.35
CA GLY A 48 4.98 -3.79 -7.42
C GLY A 48 5.48 -4.21 -8.78
N TYR A 49 5.23 -5.45 -9.21
CA TYR A 49 5.54 -5.83 -10.60
C TYR A 49 4.63 -5.06 -11.57
N ILE A 50 5.05 -3.86 -11.95
CA ILE A 50 4.36 -3.07 -12.97
C ILE A 50 4.65 -3.75 -14.30
N ARG A 51 3.64 -4.42 -14.86
CA ARG A 51 3.71 -5.03 -16.20
C ARG A 51 4.01 -3.93 -17.21
N LYS A 52 5.25 -3.90 -17.70
CA LYS A 52 5.63 -2.99 -18.78
C LYS A 52 4.86 -3.40 -20.03
N PRO A 53 4.11 -2.47 -20.67
CA PRO A 53 3.42 -2.79 -21.92
C PRO A 53 4.47 -3.23 -22.94
N GLY A 54 4.19 -4.34 -23.62
CA GLY A 54 5.07 -4.83 -24.68
C GLY A 54 5.19 -3.81 -25.82
N ILE A 55 6.23 -3.97 -26.64
CA ILE A 55 6.50 -3.15 -27.85
C ILE A 55 5.37 -3.14 -28.89
N LEU A 56 4.36 -3.99 -28.70
CA LEU A 56 3.25 -4.17 -29.61
C LEU A 56 2.11 -3.20 -29.26
N LYS A 57 2.18 -1.98 -29.80
CA LYS A 57 1.06 -1.02 -29.77
C LYS A 57 -0.08 -1.53 -30.66
N ARG A 58 -0.87 -2.49 -30.18
CA ARG A 58 -2.08 -2.97 -30.88
C ARG A 58 -3.33 -2.48 -30.15
N LYS A 59 -4.33 -2.09 -30.95
CA LYS A 59 -5.70 -1.95 -30.45
C LYS A 59 -6.16 -3.36 -30.05
N MET A 60 -6.61 -3.51 -28.82
CA MET A 60 -7.33 -4.72 -28.42
C MET A 60 -8.70 -4.64 -29.08
N ILE A 61 -9.01 -5.62 -29.94
CA ILE A 61 -10.35 -5.80 -30.49
C ILE A 61 -11.02 -6.81 -29.56
N MET A 62 -11.94 -6.33 -28.73
CA MET A 62 -12.78 -7.19 -27.91
C MET A 62 -13.94 -7.74 -28.75
N SER A 63 -14.57 -8.81 -28.30
CA SER A 63 -15.81 -9.32 -28.90
C SER A 63 -16.91 -8.26 -28.83
N GLU A 64 -17.80 -8.27 -29.82
CA GLU A 64 -18.91 -7.32 -29.92
C GLU A 64 -19.82 -7.38 -28.68
N ASP A 65 -19.93 -8.57 -28.08
CA ASP A 65 -20.80 -8.85 -26.94
C ASP A 65 -20.18 -8.43 -25.59
N PHE A 66 -18.98 -7.84 -25.55
CA PHE A 66 -18.32 -7.47 -24.30
C PHE A 66 -19.09 -6.39 -23.51
N ASP A 67 -19.78 -5.50 -24.23
CA ASP A 67 -20.58 -4.43 -23.65
C ASP A 67 -22.04 -4.84 -23.42
N GLU A 68 -22.40 -6.11 -23.67
CA GLU A 68 -23.76 -6.58 -23.47
C GLU A 68 -24.13 -6.63 -21.99
N THR A 69 -25.33 -6.13 -21.69
CA THR A 69 -25.85 -6.13 -20.34
C THR A 69 -26.27 -7.56 -19.94
N PRO A 70 -26.26 -7.90 -18.63
CA PRO A 70 -26.71 -9.20 -18.13
C PRO A 70 -28.13 -9.59 -18.57
N GLU A 71 -28.93 -8.63 -19.05
CA GLU A 71 -30.28 -8.88 -19.57
C GLU A 71 -30.28 -9.57 -20.94
N CYS A 72 -29.23 -9.39 -21.75
CA CYS A 72 -29.07 -10.05 -23.06
C CYS A 72 -28.91 -11.57 -22.94
N PHE A 73 -28.50 -12.07 -21.77
CA PHE A 73 -28.31 -13.50 -21.52
C PHE A 73 -29.61 -14.23 -21.10
N LYS A 74 -30.73 -13.50 -20.91
CA LYS A 74 -32.01 -14.10 -20.50
C LYS A 74 -32.63 -14.98 -21.59
N GLU A 75 -32.30 -14.76 -22.86
CA GLU A 75 -32.78 -15.58 -23.98
C GLU A 75 -32.04 -16.93 -24.11
N TYR A 76 -30.93 -17.11 -23.39
CA TYR A 76 -30.12 -18.33 -23.41
C TYR A 76 -30.37 -19.28 -22.22
N MET A 77 -31.30 -18.94 -21.31
CA MET A 77 -31.81 -19.84 -20.24
C MET A 77 -33.19 -20.37 -20.58
#